data_AF-A0AAD5A3G6-F1
#
_entry.id   AF-A0AAD5A3G6-F1
#
_cell.length_a   1.000
_cell.length_b   1.000
_cell.length_c   1.000
_cell.angle_alpha   90.00
_cell.angle_beta   90.00
_cell.angle_gamma   90.00
#
_symmetry.space_group_name_H-M   'P 1'
#
loop_
_entity.id
_entity.type
_entity.pdbx_description
1 polymer ?
#
loop_
_entity_poly.entity_id
_entity_poly.type
_entity_poly.pdbx_seq_one_letter_code
_entity_poly.pdbx_strand_id
1 'polypeptide(L)' 'EGGVDSAFRKQQTSSGPVQRLYCIKGKKNIRAKEVELNWSSFNKGDCFILDLGQ' A
#
# COMPACT_ATOMS: atom_id res chain seq x y z
N GLU A 1 -13.67 -8.11 4.03
CA GLU A 1 -14.44 -7.80 2.81
C GLU A 1 -13.48 -7.55 1.67
N GLY A 2 -13.65 -8.25 0.55
CA GLY A 2 -12.70 -8.18 -0.55
C GLY A 2 -13.05 -9.16 -1.64
N GLY A 3 -13.99 -8.73 -2.48
CA GLY A 3 -14.32 -9.33 -3.77
C GLY A 3 -14.30 -8.23 -4.84
N VAL A 4 -14.86 -8.55 -6.01
CA VAL A 4 -14.87 -7.77 -7.26
C VAL A 4 -15.23 -6.28 -7.17
N ASP A 5 -15.79 -5.79 -6.06
CA ASP A 5 -16.09 -4.38 -5.82
C ASP A 5 -14.86 -3.45 -5.70
N SER A 6 -13.66 -4.01 -5.52
CA SER A 6 -12.41 -3.22 -5.52
C SER A 6 -11.65 -3.21 -6.86
N ALA A 7 -12.16 -3.91 -7.88
CA ALA A 7 -11.35 -4.37 -9.01
C ALA A 7 -10.68 -3.26 -9.83
N PHE A 8 -11.19 -2.02 -9.85
CA PHE A 8 -10.48 -0.89 -10.44
C PHE A 8 -10.92 0.42 -9.78
N ARG A 9 -10.21 0.89 -8.76
CA ARG A 9 -10.24 2.34 -8.46
C ARG A 9 -9.48 3.06 -9.56
N LYS A 10 -10.25 3.49 -10.56
CA LYS A 10 -10.05 4.64 -11.45
C LYS A 10 -8.91 5.52 -10.97
N GLN A 11 -7.94 5.83 -11.84
CA GLN A 11 -6.91 6.86 -11.63
C GLN A 11 -7.62 8.12 -11.09
N GLN A 12 -7.67 8.25 -9.77
CA GLN A 12 -7.94 9.53 -9.16
C GLN A 12 -6.59 10.23 -9.26
N THR A 13 -6.44 11.04 -10.31
CA THR A 13 -5.76 12.32 -10.21
C THR A 13 -6.41 13.10 -9.06
N SER A 14 -6.18 12.62 -7.85
CA SER A 14 -6.50 13.30 -6.62
C SER A 14 -5.40 14.34 -6.55
N SER A 15 -5.75 15.58 -6.84
CA SER A 15 -4.85 16.75 -6.75
C SER A 15 -4.47 17.07 -5.29
N GLY A 16 -4.51 16.07 -4.41
CA GLY A 16 -4.18 16.15 -2.99
C GLY A 16 -2.95 15.29 -2.68
N PRO A 17 -2.32 15.51 -1.53
CA PRO A 17 -1.14 14.76 -1.13
C PRO A 17 -1.46 13.25 -1.10
N VAL A 18 -0.70 12.47 -1.88
CA VAL A 18 -0.80 11.01 -1.86
C VAL A 18 -0.12 10.51 -0.59
N GLN A 19 -0.84 9.76 0.22
CA GLN A 19 -0.28 9.08 1.38
C GLN A 19 -0.67 7.61 1.34
N ARG A 20 0.32 6.74 1.11
CA ARG A 20 0.10 5.29 1.04
C ARG A 20 1.22 4.56 1.77
N LEU A 21 0.87 3.46 2.43
CA LEU A 21 1.83 2.55 3.04
C LEU A 21 1.80 1.22 2.31
N TYR A 22 2.97 0.74 1.89
CA TYR A 22 3.10 -0.57 1.26
C TYR A 22 3.94 -1.50 2.13
N CYS A 23 3.44 -2.71 2.37
CA CYS A 23 4.21 -3.80 2.96
C CYS A 23 4.86 -4.63 1.85
N ILE A 24 6.17 -4.84 1.93
CA ILE A 24 6.93 -5.58 0.93
C ILE A 24 7.08 -7.04 1.39
N LYS A 25 6.66 -7.96 0.54
CA LYS A 25 6.67 -9.39 0.81
C LYS A 25 7.34 -10.19 -0.30
N GLY A 26 7.94 -11.31 0.07
CA GLY A 26 8.56 -12.26 -0.84
C GLY A 26 10.05 -12.02 -1.05
N LYS A 27 10.77 -13.10 -1.39
CA LYS A 27 12.23 -13.10 -1.58
C LYS A 27 12.62 -13.21 -3.06
N LYS A 28 11.98 -14.14 -3.79
CA LYS A 28 12.20 -14.34 -5.23
C LYS A 28 11.20 -13.55 -6.08
N ASN A 29 9.94 -13.56 -5.67
CA ASN A 29 8.85 -12.82 -6.33
C ASN A 29 8.34 -11.75 -5.36
N ILE A 30 8.94 -10.57 -5.45
CA ILE A 30 8.65 -9.44 -4.57
C ILE A 30 7.28 -8.85 -4.93
N ARG A 31 6.47 -8.56 -3.90
CA ARG A 31 5.16 -7.93 -4.03
C ARG A 31 5.04 -6.77 -3.05
N ALA A 32 4.52 -5.65 -3.52
CA ALA A 32 4.11 -4.53 -2.69
C ALA A 32 2.59 -4.60 -2.49
N LYS A 33 2.15 -4.68 -1.23
CA LYS A 33 0.73 -4.66 -0.86
C LYS A 33 0.42 -3.36 -0.14
N GLU A 34 -0.56 -2.61 -0.63
CA GLU A 34 -1.08 -1.44 0.08
C GLU A 34 -1.76 -1.90 1.39
N VAL A 35 -1.39 -1.24 2.48
CA VAL A 35 -1.90 -1.48 3.84
C VAL A 35 -2.33 -0.16 4.44
N GLU A 36 -3.09 -0.22 5.53
CA GLU A 36 -3.51 0.97 6.26
C GLU A 36 -2.29 1.74 6.79
N LEU A 37 -2.29 3.08 6.66
CA LEU A 37 -1.26 3.95 7.22
C LEU A 37 -1.43 4.08 8.74
N ASN A 38 -1.06 3.02 9.45
CA ASN A 38 -1.15 2.90 10.90
C ASN A 38 0.04 2.09 11.44
N TRP A 39 0.53 2.41 12.64
CA TRP A 39 1.57 1.64 13.31
C TRP A 39 1.23 0.16 13.48
N SER A 40 -0.05 -0.18 13.62
CA SER A 40 -0.52 -1.58 13.70
C SER A 40 -0.24 -2.39 12.43
N SER A 41 -0.06 -1.74 11.28
CA SER A 41 0.30 -2.40 10.01
C SER A 41 1.76 -2.84 9.95
N PHE A 42 2.62 -2.27 10.81
CA PHE A 42 4.06 -2.54 10.80
C PHE A 42 4.41 -3.78 11.61
N ASN A 43 5.52 -4.40 11.23
CA ASN A 43 6.18 -5.43 12.03
C ASN A 43 7.69 -5.39 11.79
N LYS A 44 8.46 -6.12 12.60
CA LYS A 44 9.94 -6.08 12.58
C LYS A 44 10.58 -6.91 11.46
N GLY A 45 9.81 -7.80 10.81
CA GLY A 45 10.34 -8.80 9.88
C GLY A 45 10.27 -8.39 8.41
N ASP A 46 9.50 -7.36 8.08
CA ASP A 46 9.29 -6.91 6.70
C ASP A 46 9.81 -5.50 6.46
N CYS A 47 9.95 -5.17 5.17
CA CYS A 47 10.21 -3.80 4.72
C CYS A 47 8.90 -3.10 4.36
N PHE A 48 8.89 -1.78 4.54
CA PHE A 48 7.74 -0.93 4.24
C PHE A 48 8.16 0.27 3.39
N ILE A 49 7.27 0.72 2.51
CA ILE A 49 7.44 1.96 1.73
C ILE A 49 6.34 2.92 2.15
N LEU A 50 6.74 4.08 2.66
CA LEU A 50 5.85 5.20 2.90
C LEU A 50 5.93 6.16 1.72
N ASP A 51 4.89 6.17 0.90
CA ASP A 51 4.75 7.09 -0.23
C ASP A 51 4.00 8.33 0.24
N LEU A 52 4.65 9.49 0.13
CA LEU A 52 4.12 10.81 0.50
C LEU A 52 3.86 11.72 -0.72
N GLY A 53 4.03 11.20 -1.94
CA GLY A 53 3.57 11.84 -3.17
C GLY A 53 4.16 13.20 -3.55
N GLN A 54 5.35 13.56 -3.05
CA GLN A 54 6.08 14.77 -3.46
C GLN A 54 7.14 14.46 -4.51
#